data_AF-W5NX82-F1
#
_entry.id   AF-W5NX82-F1
#
_cell.length_a   1.000
_cell.length_b   1.000
_cell.length_c   1.000
_cell.angle_alpha   90.00
_cell.angle_beta   90.00
_cell.angle_gamma   90.00
#
_symmetry.space_group_name_H-M   'P 1'
#
loop_
_entity.id
_entity.type
_entity.pdbx_description
1 polymer ?
#
loop_
_entity_poly.entity_id
_entity_poly.type
_entity_poly.pdbx_seq_one_letter_code
_entity_poly.pdbx_strand_id
1 'polypeptide(L)'
;MRPSPAGIDVLYSGSQKVLNAPPGTSLISFSDKAKNKIYARKTKPVSFYLDIQWLANFWGCDDRPRRYHHTTPVISLYSLRESLAHLAEQVWVGWGRAVREPGAGYRR
;
A
#
# COMPACT_ATOMS: atom_id res chain seq x y z
N MET A 1 -8.74 -3.60 -10.65
CA MET A 1 -7.28 -3.40 -10.46
C MET A 1 -6.55 -4.44 -11.31
N ARG A 2 -5.44 -4.11 -11.99
CA ARG A 2 -4.72 -5.11 -12.81
C ARG A 2 -4.24 -6.24 -11.89
N PRO A 3 -4.37 -7.53 -12.27
CA PRO A 3 -3.86 -8.63 -11.47
C PRO A 3 -2.38 -8.44 -11.16
N SER A 4 -1.97 -8.76 -9.93
CA SER A 4 -0.55 -8.81 -9.63
C SER A 4 0.10 -9.88 -10.51
N PRO A 5 1.29 -9.65 -11.09
CA PRO A 5 1.97 -10.64 -11.95
C PRO A 5 2.19 -12.00 -11.26
N ALA A 6 2.26 -12.00 -9.93
CA ALA A 6 2.45 -13.18 -9.10
C ALA A 6 1.15 -13.84 -8.61
N GLY A 7 -0.03 -13.35 -9.00
CA GLY A 7 -1.32 -13.93 -8.58
C GLY A 7 -1.65 -13.74 -7.09
N ILE A 8 -1.03 -12.76 -6.43
CA ILE A 8 -1.24 -12.41 -5.02
C ILE A 8 -2.56 -11.64 -4.87
N ASP A 9 -3.46 -12.18 -4.03
CA ASP A 9 -4.79 -11.62 -3.76
C ASP A 9 -4.81 -10.58 -2.62
N VAL A 10 -3.93 -10.74 -1.62
CA VAL A 10 -3.77 -9.81 -0.50
C VAL A 10 -2.28 -9.65 -0.20
N LEU A 11 -1.79 -8.42 -0.17
CA LEU A 11 -0.39 -8.09 0.11
C LEU A 11 -0.33 -7.02 1.20
N TYR A 12 0.56 -7.20 2.17
CA TYR A 12 0.84 -6.16 3.17
C TYR A 12 2.34 -6.04 3.45
N SER A 13 2.76 -4.89 3.96
CA SER A 13 4.14 -4.62 4.38
C SER A 13 4.17 -3.64 5.56
N GLY A 14 5.28 -3.62 6.29
CA GLY A 14 5.51 -2.72 7.43
C GLY A 14 6.40 -1.53 7.05
N SER A 15 6.16 -0.39 7.70
CA SER A 15 6.91 0.85 7.47
C SER A 15 8.38 0.77 7.89
N GLN A 16 8.69 0.01 8.95
CA GLN A 16 10.00 -0.03 9.63
C GLN A 16 10.98 -1.08 9.13
N LYS A 17 10.75 -1.59 7.92
CA LYS A 17 11.67 -2.54 7.28
C LYS A 17 12.46 -1.82 6.19
N VAL A 18 12.35 -2.28 4.95
CA VAL A 18 13.08 -1.71 3.80
C VAL A 18 12.77 -0.22 3.58
N LEU A 19 11.58 0.23 3.99
CA LEU A 19 11.17 1.63 3.85
C LEU A 19 11.80 2.58 4.87
N ASN A 20 12.46 2.10 5.94
CA ASN A 20 13.09 2.96 6.95
C ASN A 20 12.18 4.04 7.58
N ALA A 21 10.84 3.89 7.52
CA ALA A 21 9.91 4.76 8.23
C ALA A 21 9.69 4.27 9.67
N PRO A 22 9.30 5.13 10.63
CA PRO A 22 9.02 4.69 12.00
C PRO A 22 8.00 3.55 12.06
N PRO A 23 8.11 2.62 13.03
CA PRO A 23 7.11 1.57 13.23
C PRO A 23 5.73 2.15 13.61
N GLY A 24 4.66 1.41 13.31
CA GLY A 24 3.30 1.76 13.70
C GLY A 24 2.34 2.01 12.54
N THR A 25 2.81 1.93 11.29
CA THR A 25 1.95 1.93 10.10
C THR A 25 2.26 0.73 9.21
N SER A 26 1.28 0.32 8.42
CA SER A 26 1.43 -0.75 7.43
C SER A 26 0.76 -0.35 6.13
N LEU A 27 1.28 -0.90 5.03
CA LEU A 27 0.71 -0.81 3.70
C LEU A 27 -0.07 -2.09 3.43
N ILE A 28 -1.23 -1.99 2.77
CA ILE A 28 -2.03 -3.16 2.40
C ILE A 28 -2.72 -2.94 1.05
N SER A 29 -2.83 -4.01 0.26
CA SER A 29 -3.51 -4.02 -1.03
C SER A 29 -4.33 -5.30 -1.19
N PHE A 30 -5.43 -5.19 -1.92
CA PHE A 30 -6.38 -6.26 -2.18
C PHE A 30 -6.65 -6.35 -3.68
N SER A 31 -6.63 -7.57 -4.23
CA SER A 31 -7.11 -7.85 -5.60
C SER A 31 -8.62 -7.66 -5.71
N ASP A 32 -9.14 -7.60 -6.94
CA ASP A 32 -10.59 -7.55 -7.18
C ASP A 32 -11.29 -8.80 -6.63
N LYS A 33 -10.65 -9.97 -6.69
CA LYS A 33 -11.17 -11.22 -6.11
C LYS A 33 -11.27 -11.14 -4.58
N ALA A 34 -10.23 -10.63 -3.91
CA ALA A 34 -10.24 -10.42 -2.47
C ALA A 34 -11.30 -9.37 -2.06
N LYS A 35 -11.39 -8.26 -2.81
CA LYS A 35 -12.43 -7.24 -2.65
C LYS A 35 -13.82 -7.87 -2.75
N ASN A 36 -14.12 -8.63 -3.81
CA ASN A 36 -15.43 -9.24 -4.01
C ASN A 36 -15.81 -10.16 -2.83
N LYS A 37 -14.86 -10.95 -2.30
CA LYS A 37 -15.08 -11.78 -1.11
C LYS A 37 -15.44 -10.95 0.13
N ILE A 38 -14.74 -9.83 0.35
CA ILE A 38 -15.01 -8.90 1.47
C ILE A 38 -16.38 -8.23 1.34
N TYR A 39 -16.80 -7.89 0.13
CA TYR A 39 -18.07 -7.20 -0.10
C TYR A 39 -19.28 -8.14 -0.12
N ALA A 40 -19.09 -9.42 -0.48
CA ALA A 40 -20.16 -10.43 -0.54
C ALA A 40 -20.39 -11.20 0.78
N ARG A 41 -19.60 -10.95 1.82
CA ARG A 41 -19.72 -11.63 3.12
C ARG A 41 -21.09 -11.40 3.77
N LYS A 42 -21.63 -12.43 4.41
CA LYS A 42 -22.96 -12.40 5.07
C LYS A 42 -22.91 -11.91 6.53
N THR A 43 -21.72 -11.83 7.11
CA THR A 43 -21.50 -11.46 8.51
C THR A 43 -20.55 -10.26 8.62
N LYS A 44 -20.78 -9.41 9.62
CA LYS A 44 -19.90 -8.29 9.97
C LYS A 44 -18.55 -8.80 10.49
N PRO A 45 -17.46 -8.03 10.35
CA PRO A 45 -16.16 -8.49 10.79
C PRO A 45 -16.11 -8.30 12.30
N VAL A 46 -15.31 -9.09 12.98
CA VAL A 46 -15.18 -8.99 14.44
C VAL A 46 -14.60 -7.64 14.87
N SER A 47 -13.78 -7.02 14.02
CA SER A 47 -13.14 -5.73 14.30
C SER A 47 -13.76 -4.63 13.45
N PHE A 48 -14.33 -3.63 14.12
CA PHE A 48 -14.74 -2.38 13.48
C PHE A 48 -13.53 -1.56 13.00
N TYR A 49 -12.46 -1.54 13.79
CA TYR A 49 -11.24 -0.80 13.47
C TYR A 49 -10.53 -1.32 12.20
N LEU A 50 -10.67 -2.61 11.91
CA LEU A 50 -10.11 -3.27 10.72
C LEU A 50 -11.17 -3.62 9.67
N ASP A 51 -12.38 -3.05 9.74
CA ASP A 51 -13.38 -3.26 8.70
C ASP A 51 -12.93 -2.59 7.40
N ILE A 52 -12.57 -3.41 6.42
CA ILE A 52 -12.07 -2.97 5.12
C ILE A 52 -13.09 -2.10 4.37
N GLN A 53 -14.40 -2.27 4.57
CA GLN A 53 -15.38 -1.39 3.91
C GLN A 53 -15.34 0.03 4.49
N TRP A 54 -15.10 0.16 5.80
CA TRP A 54 -14.93 1.46 6.44
C TRP A 54 -13.60 2.11 6.06
N LEU A 55 -12.52 1.32 6.10
CA LEU A 55 -11.20 1.80 5.68
C LEU A 55 -11.17 2.20 4.21
N ALA A 56 -11.77 1.40 3.31
CA ALA A 56 -11.86 1.73 1.89
C ALA A 56 -12.57 3.06 1.67
N ASN A 57 -13.69 3.32 2.34
CA ASN A 57 -14.38 4.60 2.23
C ASN A 57 -13.54 5.77 2.77
N PHE A 58 -12.93 5.58 3.95
CA PHE A 58 -12.13 6.62 4.59
C PHE A 58 -10.88 6.99 3.77
N TRP A 59 -10.22 6.00 3.15
CA TRP A 59 -9.08 6.18 2.26
C TRP A 59 -9.45 6.53 0.81
N GLY A 60 -10.75 6.67 0.48
CA GLY A 60 -11.21 7.06 -0.85
C GLY A 60 -11.02 5.99 -1.93
N CYS A 61 -11.14 4.71 -1.56
CA CYS A 61 -11.09 3.56 -2.45
C CYS A 61 -12.50 3.10 -2.93
N ASP A 62 -13.54 3.85 -2.58
CA ASP A 62 -14.90 3.69 -3.09
C ASP A 62 -15.45 5.01 -3.65
N ASP A 63 -16.58 4.95 -4.34
CA ASP A 63 -17.19 6.09 -5.04
C ASP A 63 -18.10 6.93 -4.12
N ARG A 64 -17.91 6.87 -2.80
CA ARG A 64 -18.75 7.55 -1.81
C ARG A 64 -17.98 8.69 -1.14
N PRO A 65 -18.69 9.72 -0.60
CA PRO A 65 -18.05 10.71 0.26
C PRO A 65 -17.32 10.03 1.42
N ARG A 66 -16.13 10.53 1.76
CA ARG A 66 -15.33 10.01 2.87
C ARG A 66 -16.08 10.22 4.18
N ARG A 67 -16.28 9.14 4.93
CA ARG A 67 -16.82 9.19 6.29
C ARG A 67 -15.70 9.08 7.30
N TYR A 68 -15.83 9.80 8.41
CA TYR A 68 -14.92 9.67 9.54
C TYR A 68 -14.98 8.24 10.10
N HIS A 69 -13.82 7.57 10.19
CA HIS A 69 -13.69 6.22 10.74
C HIS A 69 -12.88 6.21 12.03
N HIS A 70 -11.65 6.74 11.99
CA HIS A 70 -10.79 6.93 13.16
C HIS A 70 -9.76 8.04 12.88
N THR A 71 -9.14 8.55 13.94
CA THR A 71 -8.02 9.47 13.84
C THR A 71 -6.77 8.73 13.33
N THR A 72 -6.30 9.07 12.13
CA THR A 72 -5.05 8.53 11.60
C THR A 72 -3.83 9.10 12.33
N PRO A 73 -2.71 8.37 12.40
CA PRO A 73 -1.46 8.90 12.94
C PRO A 73 -0.80 9.86 11.94
N VAL A 74 -1.26 11.12 11.92
CA VAL A 74 -0.88 12.15 10.93
C VAL A 74 0.64 12.27 10.74
N ILE A 75 1.40 12.34 11.84
CA ILE A 75 2.87 12.46 11.78
C ILE A 75 3.51 11.21 11.17
N SER A 76 3.04 10.02 11.55
CA SER A 76 3.53 8.76 10.96
C SER A 76 3.22 8.66 9.48
N LEU A 77 2.09 9.24 9.02
CA LEU A 77 1.77 9.32 7.60
C LEU A 77 2.71 10.26 6.84
N TYR A 78 3.16 11.36 7.44
CA TYR A 78 4.21 12.20 6.86
C TYR A 78 5.53 11.44 6.72
N SER A 79 5.98 10.75 7.77
CA SER A 79 7.19 9.92 7.67
C SER A 79 7.08 8.81 6.64
N LEU A 80 5.92 8.15 6.53
CA LEU A 80 5.67 7.12 5.52
C LEU A 80 5.63 7.71 4.09
N ARG A 81 5.09 8.92 3.92
CA ARG A 81 5.10 9.61 2.63
C ARG A 81 6.53 9.91 2.19
N GLU A 82 7.37 10.41 3.08
CA GLU A 82 8.77 10.72 2.77
C GLU A 82 9.56 9.46 2.43
N SER A 83 9.35 8.34 3.12
CA SER A 83 10.05 7.10 2.78
C SER A 83 9.66 6.55 1.41
N LEU A 84 8.38 6.63 1.04
CA LEU A 84 7.91 6.24 -0.28
C LEU A 84 8.42 7.19 -1.37
N ALA A 85 8.48 8.50 -1.10
CA ALA A 85 9.05 9.48 -2.02
C ALA A 85 10.53 9.18 -2.27
N HIS A 86 11.29 8.92 -1.21
CA HIS A 86 12.70 8.56 -1.32
C HIS A 86 12.92 7.27 -2.13
N LEU A 87 12.10 6.23 -1.90
CA LEU A 87 12.15 5.01 -2.69
C LEU A 87 11.84 5.29 -4.18
N ALA A 88 10.83 6.10 -4.46
CA ALA A 88 10.46 6.46 -5.84
C ALA A 88 11.60 7.20 -6.55
N GLU A 89 12.24 8.16 -5.88
CA GLU A 89 13.44 8.86 -6.37
C GLU A 89 14.57 7.89 -6.71
N GLN A 90 14.89 6.95 -5.82
CA GLN A 90 15.93 5.94 -6.06
C GLN A 90 15.59 5.06 -7.27
N VAL A 91 14.33 4.63 -7.41
CA VAL A 91 13.88 3.81 -8.54
C VAL A 91 14.00 4.59 -9.84
N TRP A 92 13.55 5.84 -9.90
CA TRP A 92 13.67 6.67 -11.10
C TRP A 92 15.13 6.92 -11.49
N VAL A 93 15.99 7.26 -10.54
CA VAL A 93 17.44 7.44 -10.79
C VAL A 93 18.07 6.12 -11.26
N GLY A 94 17.74 5.00 -10.62
CA GLY A 94 18.20 3.67 -11.01
C GLY A 94 17.78 3.31 -12.43
N TRP A 95 16.54 3.61 -12.80
CA TRP A 95 16.04 3.42 -14.16
C TRP A 95 16.77 4.30 -15.18
N GLY A 96 16.99 5.58 -14.87
CA GLY A 96 17.74 6.49 -15.74
C GLY A 96 19.19 6.04 -15.97
N ARG A 97 19.83 5.44 -14.97
CA ARG A 97 21.16 4.83 -15.11
C ARG A 97 21.11 3.56 -15.96
N ALA A 98 20.16 2.66 -15.72
CA ALA A 98 20.00 1.42 -16.48
C ALA A 98 19.73 1.66 -17.97
N VAL A 99 18.99 2.73 -18.32
CA VAL A 99 18.72 3.11 -19.71
C VAL A 99 19.94 3.73 -20.39
N ARG A 100 20.77 4.48 -19.66
CA ARG A 100 21.97 5.14 -20.22
C ARG A 100 23.16 4.20 -20.38
N GLU A 101 23.28 3.18 -19.54
CA GLU A 101 24.35 2.17 -19.64
C GLU A 101 23.79 0.75 -19.72
N PRO A 102 23.31 0.31 -20.91
CA PRO A 102 22.74 -1.02 -21.11
C PRO A 102 23.71 -2.21 -20.87
N GLY A 103 24.97 -1.95 -20.49
CA GLY A 103 26.04 -2.96 -20.35
C GLY A 103 26.68 -3.06 -18.96
N ALA A 104 26.30 -2.20 -18.00
CA ALA A 104 26.80 -2.28 -16.63
C ALA A 104 26.02 -3.35 -15.85
N GLY A 105 26.05 -4.59 -16.34
CA GLY A 105 25.51 -5.74 -15.63
C GLY A 105 26.17 -5.86 -14.26
N TYR A 106 25.33 -6.02 -13.24
CA TYR A 106 25.67 -6.38 -11.87
C TYR A 106 26.70 -7.52 -11.85
N ARG A 107 27.99 -7.18 -11.71
CA ARG A 107 29.00 -8.17 -11.32
C ARG A 107 28.71 -8.51 -9.87
N ARG A 108 28.40 -9.79 -9.64
CA ARG A 108 28.35 -10.38 -8.29
C ARG A 108 29.68 -10.20 -7.59
#